data_AF-A0A537WH67-F1
#
_entry.id   AF-A0A537WH67-F1
#
_cell.length_a   1.000
_cell.length_b   1.000
_cell.length_c   1.000
_cell.angle_alpha   90.00
_cell.angle_beta   90.00
_cell.angle_gamma   90.00
#
_symmetry.space_group_name_H-M   'P 1'
#
loop_
_entity.id
_entity.type
_entity.pdbx_description
1 polymer ?
#
loop_
_entity_poly.entity_id
_entity_poly.type
_entity_poly.pdbx_seq_one_letter_code
_entity_poly.pdbx_strand_id
1 'polypeptide(L)'
;MLTRLRRGEEGFALVTAVFILAIMSLLLIVVLEAGNNAFNVAERNSRFTRTLGVAEAGLDDAVTQLGESRLSSTLAACRIGTGTVCPAAGGEYQVNWSTDTHGTVTVTSIGYYPTKAGAKVTREIKAVYKPIPSFNYAIFSDTSINIKNGQVIYGDIFANQGITIGTGAVICGSVTSSGGGVITQSGAQIVKSYTDGTGRVCSGKTGSVWANGTVDLGSTGVVQGDATASAPAGTDCATQTSSFAILGGTVQGKATACGNITSTTTNPSAHTWTPPSPPKASPSGGIAPPYTFDPSNYTSINCVPISSPCDPQQTSATAYQVFNSLSKTNMQGVYAVWQTDPHCGEVNNLPSAQCTKLDLTNLSVGGDLTIVTNAPIYFGNTNPITSTGPATVIIVSLYIPGGSSTCTVNGGDCSIYGKNAVVFDPGNLNDPNDAIAAMLYTPGKMAFKQQTNAADGALYAGSMDIANGFGINYNDRISTIVGFGGSLQQVLWQEIS
;
A
#
# COMPACT_ATOMS: atom_id res chain seq x y z
N MET A 1 -80.54 -36.98 33.51
CA MET A 1 -81.59 -36.99 32.48
C MET A 1 -80.91 -37.19 31.14
N LEU A 2 -80.74 -38.45 30.72
CA LEU A 2 -80.24 -38.81 29.39
C LEU A 2 -81.43 -38.74 28.43
N THR A 3 -81.44 -37.74 27.57
CA THR A 3 -82.34 -37.63 26.43
C THR A 3 -82.11 -38.83 25.51
N ARG A 4 -83.09 -39.74 25.47
CA ARG A 4 -83.13 -40.88 24.55
C ARG A 4 -83.20 -40.35 23.11
N LEU A 5 -82.14 -40.57 22.34
CA LEU A 5 -82.10 -40.32 20.89
C LEU A 5 -83.23 -41.07 20.20
N ARG A 6 -83.94 -40.40 19.28
CA ARG A 6 -85.02 -41.01 18.49
C ARG A 6 -84.41 -42.00 17.50
N ARG A 7 -85.06 -43.15 17.30
CA ARG A 7 -84.66 -44.31 16.48
C ARG A 7 -84.43 -44.05 14.97
N GLY A 8 -84.42 -42.78 14.54
CA GLY A 8 -84.04 -42.31 13.20
C GLY A 8 -82.77 -41.44 13.17
N GLU A 9 -82.22 -41.05 14.32
CA GLU A 9 -81.02 -40.20 14.45
C GLU A 9 -79.73 -41.03 14.61
N GLU A 10 -79.84 -42.32 14.97
CA GLU A 10 -78.70 -43.23 15.15
C GLU A 10 -77.91 -43.43 13.84
N GLY A 11 -78.60 -43.48 12.70
CA GLY A 11 -77.96 -43.56 11.37
C GLY A 11 -77.28 -42.25 10.98
N PHE A 12 -77.86 -41.10 11.33
CA PHE A 12 -77.28 -39.78 11.03
C PHE A 12 -76.04 -39.53 11.89
N ALA A 13 -76.08 -39.91 13.17
CA ALA A 13 -74.95 -39.83 14.10
C ALA A 13 -73.77 -40.72 13.67
N LEU A 14 -74.05 -41.92 13.16
CA LEU A 14 -73.00 -42.81 12.64
C LEU A 14 -72.36 -42.25 11.36
N VAL A 15 -73.17 -41.70 10.44
CA VAL A 15 -72.65 -41.06 9.21
C VAL A 15 -71.82 -39.82 9.55
N THR A 16 -72.28 -38.96 10.47
CA THR A 16 -71.50 -37.79 10.90
C THR A 16 -70.20 -38.19 11.60
N ALA A 17 -70.20 -39.22 12.45
CA ALA A 17 -68.98 -39.73 13.09
C ALA A 17 -67.97 -40.26 12.07
N VAL A 18 -68.42 -41.01 11.06
CA VAL A 18 -67.55 -41.51 9.97
C VAL A 18 -66.99 -40.35 9.14
N PHE A 19 -67.80 -39.32 8.86
CA PHE A 19 -67.36 -38.14 8.13
C PHE A 19 -66.33 -37.32 8.91
N ILE A 20 -66.53 -37.14 10.22
CA ILE A 20 -65.57 -36.48 11.11
C ILE A 20 -64.27 -37.28 11.19
N LEU A 21 -64.33 -38.61 11.31
CA LEU A 21 -63.14 -39.47 11.30
C LEU A 21 -62.39 -39.38 9.97
N ALA A 22 -63.09 -39.34 8.84
CA ALA A 22 -62.48 -39.16 7.52
C ALA A 22 -61.76 -37.80 7.41
N ILE A 23 -62.41 -36.70 7.84
CA ILE A 23 -61.80 -35.37 7.86
C ILE A 23 -60.58 -35.33 8.79
N MET A 24 -60.68 -35.91 9.99
CA MET A 24 -59.58 -35.99 10.95
C MET A 24 -58.41 -36.82 10.39
N SER A 25 -58.68 -37.93 9.70
CA SER A 25 -57.64 -38.74 9.07
C SER A 25 -56.92 -37.96 7.96
N LEU A 26 -57.65 -37.17 7.16
CA LEU A 26 -57.09 -36.37 6.09
C LEU A 26 -56.23 -35.22 6.64
N LEU A 27 -56.69 -34.55 7.70
CA LEU A 27 -55.91 -33.55 8.45
C LEU A 27 -54.62 -34.16 9.02
N LEU A 28 -54.67 -35.38 9.56
CA LEU A 28 -53.52 -36.04 10.16
C LEU A 28 -52.45 -36.40 9.12
N ILE A 29 -52.86 -36.82 7.92
CA ILE A 29 -51.96 -37.05 6.78
C ILE A 29 -51.27 -35.74 6.37
N VAL A 30 -52.04 -34.65 6.23
CA VAL A 30 -51.49 -33.34 5.84
C VAL A 30 -50.50 -32.82 6.88
N VAL A 31 -50.78 -32.98 8.18
CA VAL A 31 -49.85 -32.58 9.26
C VAL A 31 -48.58 -33.41 9.23
N LEU A 32 -48.67 -34.72 8.98
CA LEU A 32 -47.49 -35.59 8.86
C LEU A 32 -46.64 -35.21 7.64
N GLU A 33 -47.27 -34.91 6.51
CA GLU A 33 -46.58 -34.48 5.29
C GLU A 33 -45.92 -33.10 5.46
N ALA A 34 -46.61 -32.15 6.09
CA ALA A 34 -46.06 -30.86 6.46
C ALA A 34 -44.85 -31.00 7.40
N GLY A 35 -44.94 -31.90 8.40
CA GLY A 35 -43.83 -32.24 9.29
C GLY A 35 -42.63 -32.80 8.53
N ASN A 36 -42.84 -33.78 7.66
CA ASN A 36 -41.77 -34.38 6.84
C ASN A 36 -41.11 -33.34 5.93
N ASN A 37 -41.89 -32.45 5.31
CA ASN A 37 -41.35 -31.36 4.50
C ASN A 37 -40.52 -30.38 5.33
N ALA A 38 -40.98 -30.01 6.53
CA ALA A 38 -40.22 -29.16 7.44
C ALA A 38 -38.89 -29.80 7.84
N PHE A 39 -38.87 -31.11 8.16
CA PHE A 39 -37.64 -31.84 8.47
C PHE A 39 -36.69 -31.92 7.28
N ASN A 40 -37.21 -32.17 6.07
CA ASN A 40 -36.40 -32.22 4.85
C ASN A 40 -35.74 -30.86 4.54
N VAL A 41 -36.48 -29.76 4.74
CA VAL A 41 -35.94 -28.40 4.56
C VAL A 41 -34.89 -28.09 5.63
N ALA A 42 -35.18 -28.40 6.90
CA ALA A 42 -34.22 -28.22 7.99
C ALA A 42 -32.93 -29.01 7.76
N GLU A 43 -33.05 -30.26 7.29
CA GLU A 43 -31.90 -31.10 6.96
C GLU A 43 -31.10 -30.52 5.79
N ARG A 44 -31.77 -30.08 4.72
CA ARG A 44 -31.08 -29.42 3.58
C ARG A 44 -30.34 -28.15 4.03
N ASN A 45 -30.97 -27.31 4.84
CA ASN A 45 -30.35 -26.09 5.36
C ASN A 45 -29.17 -26.39 6.28
N SER A 46 -29.28 -27.42 7.12
CA SER A 46 -28.18 -27.88 7.97
C SER A 46 -27.00 -28.37 7.13
N ARG A 47 -27.25 -29.20 6.12
CA ARG A 47 -26.22 -29.69 5.18
C ARG A 47 -25.58 -28.52 4.43
N PHE A 48 -26.39 -27.59 3.93
CA PHE A 48 -25.92 -26.40 3.20
C PHE A 48 -24.97 -25.54 4.04
N THR A 49 -25.36 -25.23 5.29
CA THR A 49 -24.52 -24.48 6.24
C THR A 49 -23.25 -25.25 6.59
N ARG A 50 -23.34 -26.57 6.76
CA ARG A 50 -22.18 -27.41 7.07
C ARG A 50 -21.18 -27.46 5.93
N THR A 51 -21.64 -27.55 4.69
CA THR A 51 -20.76 -27.53 3.52
C THR A 51 -19.99 -26.20 3.40
N LEU A 52 -20.60 -25.08 3.81
CA LEU A 52 -19.89 -23.80 3.89
C LEU A 52 -18.75 -23.86 4.90
N GLY A 53 -18.99 -24.38 6.10
CA GLY A 53 -17.94 -24.57 7.11
C GLY A 53 -16.81 -25.51 6.66
N VAL A 54 -17.11 -26.50 5.81
CA VAL A 54 -16.10 -27.36 5.18
C VAL A 54 -15.26 -26.59 4.16
N ALA A 55 -15.88 -25.72 3.37
CA ALA A 55 -15.16 -24.84 2.44
C ALA A 55 -14.29 -23.83 3.20
N GLU A 56 -14.79 -23.24 4.28
CA GLU A 56 -14.04 -22.33 5.16
C GLU A 56 -12.85 -23.02 5.83
N ALA A 57 -13.01 -24.27 6.29
CA ALA A 57 -11.88 -25.04 6.81
C ALA A 57 -10.76 -25.21 5.78
N GLY A 58 -11.11 -25.42 4.50
CA GLY A 58 -10.12 -25.45 3.43
C GLY A 58 -9.46 -24.08 3.19
N LEU A 59 -10.21 -22.99 3.30
CA LEU A 59 -9.65 -21.65 3.21
C LEU A 59 -8.63 -21.40 4.33
N ASP A 60 -8.96 -21.76 5.57
CA ASP A 60 -8.08 -21.59 6.74
C ASP A 60 -6.81 -22.46 6.65
N ASP A 61 -6.94 -23.70 6.18
CA ASP A 61 -5.80 -24.58 5.90
C ASP A 61 -4.88 -23.99 4.82
N ALA A 62 -5.47 -23.48 3.72
CA ALA A 62 -4.70 -22.81 2.67
C ALA A 62 -3.99 -21.55 3.19
N VAL A 63 -4.64 -20.74 4.04
CA VAL A 63 -4.01 -19.56 4.66
C VAL A 63 -2.85 -19.96 5.58
N THR A 64 -3.01 -21.06 6.32
CA THR A 64 -1.94 -21.60 7.17
C THR A 64 -0.73 -22.02 6.33
N GLN A 65 -0.96 -22.76 5.23
CA GLN A 65 0.09 -23.16 4.30
C GLN A 65 0.75 -21.98 3.57
N LEU A 66 -0.03 -20.92 3.27
CA LEU A 66 0.51 -19.66 2.74
C LEU A 66 1.42 -18.95 3.75
N GLY A 67 1.25 -19.18 5.05
CA GLY A 67 2.18 -18.75 6.08
C GLY A 67 3.55 -19.45 6.00
N GLU A 68 3.60 -20.66 5.45
CA GLU A 68 4.84 -21.44 5.27
C GLU A 68 5.52 -21.18 3.92
N SER A 69 4.76 -21.10 2.82
CA SER A 69 5.29 -20.69 1.51
C SER A 69 4.19 -20.21 0.55
N ARG A 70 4.37 -19.00 -0.01
CA ARG A 70 3.35 -18.34 -0.85
C ARG A 70 3.43 -18.67 -2.35
N LEU A 71 4.53 -19.23 -2.84
CA LEU A 71 4.72 -19.51 -4.27
C LEU A 71 4.30 -20.91 -4.70
N SER A 72 4.23 -21.85 -3.76
CA SER A 72 4.09 -23.25 -4.08
C SER A 72 2.64 -23.71 -3.89
N SER A 73 1.81 -23.58 -4.93
CA SER A 73 0.48 -24.22 -4.95
C SER A 73 0.55 -25.76 -4.90
N THR A 74 1.76 -26.34 -5.00
CA THR A 74 2.01 -27.78 -4.84
C THR A 74 2.08 -28.20 -3.37
N LEU A 75 2.17 -27.25 -2.43
CA LEU A 75 2.00 -27.53 -1.00
C LEU A 75 0.55 -27.86 -0.65
N ALA A 76 -0.41 -27.43 -1.48
CA ALA A 76 -1.81 -27.79 -1.36
C ALA A 76 -1.97 -29.31 -1.53
N ALA A 77 -1.98 -30.06 -0.43
CA ALA A 77 -2.16 -31.51 -0.44
C ALA A 77 -3.46 -31.92 -1.18
N CYS A 78 -4.49 -31.07 -1.10
CA CYS A 78 -5.84 -31.34 -1.60
C CYS A 78 -6.23 -30.36 -2.69
N ARG A 79 -5.44 -30.32 -3.76
CA ARG A 79 -5.59 -29.32 -4.82
C ARG A 79 -6.87 -29.49 -5.65
N ILE A 80 -7.59 -28.40 -5.94
CA ILE A 80 -8.72 -28.40 -6.87
C ILE A 80 -8.30 -28.99 -8.23
N GLY A 81 -9.17 -29.84 -8.80
CA GLY A 81 -8.90 -30.53 -10.06
C GLY A 81 -8.11 -31.84 -9.92
N THR A 82 -7.61 -32.17 -8.73
CA THR A 82 -6.98 -33.48 -8.44
C THR A 82 -8.00 -34.48 -7.87
N GLY A 83 -7.61 -35.76 -7.78
CA GLY A 83 -8.39 -36.78 -7.07
C GLY A 83 -8.29 -36.67 -5.55
N THR A 84 -7.32 -35.91 -5.03
CA THR A 84 -7.02 -35.83 -3.59
C THR A 84 -7.91 -34.81 -2.90
N VAL A 85 -8.47 -35.19 -1.75
CA VAL A 85 -9.36 -34.36 -0.93
C VAL A 85 -8.91 -34.39 0.52
N CYS A 86 -9.17 -33.30 1.23
CA CYS A 86 -8.81 -33.19 2.64
C CYS A 86 -10.06 -33.38 3.49
N PRO A 87 -9.99 -34.16 4.57
CA PRO A 87 -11.12 -34.32 5.47
C PRO A 87 -11.31 -33.06 6.31
N ALA A 88 -12.56 -32.65 6.49
CA ALA A 88 -12.97 -31.66 7.48
C ALA A 88 -14.18 -32.19 8.27
N ALA A 89 -14.55 -31.50 9.34
CA ALA A 89 -15.66 -31.93 10.20
C ALA A 89 -16.99 -31.97 9.44
N GLY A 90 -17.37 -33.16 8.98
CA GLY A 90 -18.63 -33.39 8.27
C GLY A 90 -18.56 -33.31 6.75
N GLY A 91 -17.37 -33.20 6.15
CA GLY A 91 -17.22 -33.17 4.70
C GLY A 91 -15.78 -33.33 4.24
N GLU A 92 -15.57 -33.09 2.96
CA GLU A 92 -14.25 -33.05 2.32
C GLU A 92 -14.08 -31.72 1.60
N TYR A 93 -12.86 -31.20 1.49
CA TYR A 93 -12.58 -30.00 0.72
C TYR A 93 -11.44 -30.18 -0.29
N GLN A 94 -11.44 -29.28 -1.26
CA GLN A 94 -10.30 -29.03 -2.13
C GLN A 94 -10.00 -27.55 -2.19
N VAL A 95 -8.71 -27.21 -2.25
CA VAL A 95 -8.23 -25.82 -2.24
C VAL A 95 -7.30 -25.57 -3.40
N ASN A 96 -7.23 -24.33 -3.86
CA ASN A 96 -6.19 -23.89 -4.79
C ASN A 96 -5.93 -22.42 -4.52
N TRP A 97 -4.69 -21.98 -4.70
CA TRP A 97 -4.36 -20.57 -4.66
C TRP A 97 -3.42 -20.18 -5.78
N SER A 98 -3.40 -18.89 -6.06
CA SER A 98 -2.49 -18.25 -7.00
C SER A 98 -2.01 -16.93 -6.42
N THR A 99 -0.74 -16.62 -6.67
CA THR A 99 -0.11 -15.36 -6.27
C THR A 99 0.27 -14.61 -7.54
N ASP A 100 -0.14 -13.35 -7.67
CA ASP A 100 0.24 -12.49 -8.80
C ASP A 100 1.58 -11.76 -8.55
N THR A 101 2.02 -10.98 -9.53
CA THR A 101 3.27 -10.19 -9.47
C THR A 101 3.27 -9.10 -8.39
N HIS A 102 2.08 -8.69 -7.92
CA HIS A 102 1.89 -7.69 -6.87
C HIS A 102 1.71 -8.32 -5.49
N GLY A 103 1.88 -9.64 -5.37
CA GLY A 103 1.69 -10.41 -4.13
C GLY A 103 0.23 -10.49 -3.68
N THR A 104 -0.72 -10.23 -4.58
CA THR A 104 -2.13 -10.55 -4.35
C THR A 104 -2.28 -12.06 -4.38
N VAL A 105 -2.77 -12.62 -3.28
CA VAL A 105 -3.05 -14.05 -3.16
C VAL A 105 -4.55 -14.27 -3.29
N THR A 106 -4.95 -15.05 -4.29
CA THR A 106 -6.33 -15.50 -4.45
C THR A 106 -6.42 -16.95 -4.02
N VAL A 107 -7.26 -17.24 -3.04
CA VAL A 107 -7.53 -18.59 -2.54
C VAL A 107 -8.96 -18.97 -2.91
N THR A 108 -9.11 -20.15 -3.50
CA THR A 108 -10.41 -20.77 -3.78
C THR A 108 -10.49 -22.08 -3.01
N SER A 109 -11.61 -22.31 -2.33
CA SER A 109 -11.90 -23.54 -1.60
C SER A 109 -13.27 -24.07 -1.98
N ILE A 110 -13.36 -25.36 -2.28
CA ILE A 110 -14.60 -26.07 -2.57
C ILE A 110 -14.84 -27.10 -1.47
N GLY A 111 -15.96 -26.95 -0.76
CA GLY A 111 -16.45 -27.92 0.21
C GLY A 111 -17.45 -28.90 -0.41
N TYR A 112 -17.33 -30.18 -0.04
CA TYR A 112 -18.18 -31.28 -0.50
C TYR A 112 -18.82 -31.97 0.72
N TYR A 113 -20.14 -32.13 0.69
CA TYR A 113 -20.86 -32.89 1.71
C TYR A 113 -21.54 -34.14 1.10
N PRO A 114 -21.39 -35.34 1.68
CA PRO A 114 -20.44 -35.71 2.75
C PRO A 114 -19.02 -35.96 2.22
N THR A 115 -18.87 -36.28 0.93
CA THR A 115 -17.59 -36.56 0.27
C THR A 115 -17.64 -36.04 -1.17
N LYS A 116 -16.49 -35.83 -1.80
CA LYS A 116 -16.42 -35.41 -3.21
C LYS A 116 -17.03 -36.44 -4.15
N ALA A 117 -16.77 -37.73 -3.92
CA ALA A 117 -17.26 -38.81 -4.78
C ALA A 117 -18.79 -38.98 -4.73
N GLY A 118 -19.43 -38.54 -3.63
CA GLY A 118 -20.87 -38.65 -3.40
C GLY A 118 -21.51 -37.34 -2.97
N ALA A 119 -21.04 -36.22 -3.51
CA ALA A 119 -21.44 -34.90 -3.05
C ALA A 119 -22.95 -34.67 -3.26
N LYS A 120 -23.67 -34.45 -2.15
CA LYS A 120 -25.08 -34.03 -2.13
C LYS A 120 -25.22 -32.51 -2.15
N VAL A 121 -24.25 -31.80 -1.60
CA VAL A 121 -24.14 -30.34 -1.60
C VAL A 121 -22.68 -29.98 -1.79
N THR A 122 -22.44 -29.00 -2.65
CA THR A 122 -21.12 -28.39 -2.87
C THR A 122 -21.22 -26.89 -2.60
N ARG A 123 -20.15 -26.31 -2.07
CA ARG A 123 -20.04 -24.85 -1.88
C ARG A 123 -18.65 -24.41 -2.27
N GLU A 124 -18.56 -23.31 -3.00
CA GLU A 124 -17.29 -22.71 -3.40
C GLU A 124 -17.15 -21.31 -2.81
N ILE A 125 -16.03 -21.08 -2.14
CA ILE A 125 -15.68 -19.77 -1.62
C ILE A 125 -14.36 -19.29 -2.22
N LYS A 126 -14.24 -17.97 -2.31
CA LYS A 126 -13.04 -17.28 -2.75
C LYS A 126 -12.68 -16.17 -1.77
N ALA A 127 -11.42 -16.14 -1.38
CA ALA A 127 -10.83 -15.04 -0.63
C ALA A 127 -9.68 -14.42 -1.41
N VAL A 128 -9.53 -13.10 -1.29
CA VAL A 128 -8.41 -12.36 -1.87
C VAL A 128 -7.67 -11.64 -0.75
N TYR A 129 -6.36 -11.84 -0.71
CA TYR A 129 -5.44 -11.23 0.24
C TYR A 129 -4.48 -10.31 -0.50
N LYS A 130 -4.21 -9.12 0.04
CA LYS A 130 -3.28 -8.13 -0.51
C LYS A 130 -2.29 -7.65 0.56
N PRO A 131 -1.08 -7.21 0.18
CA PRO A 131 -0.21 -6.48 1.11
C PRO A 131 -0.95 -5.30 1.75
N ILE A 132 -0.68 -5.02 3.03
CA ILE A 132 -1.28 -3.88 3.73
C ILE A 132 -0.78 -2.58 3.09
N PRO A 133 -1.67 -1.60 2.83
CA PRO A 133 -1.27 -0.29 2.36
C PRO A 133 -0.23 0.34 3.30
N SER A 134 0.99 0.50 2.80
CA SER A 134 2.14 0.97 3.59
C SER A 134 2.59 2.37 3.18
N PHE A 135 2.19 2.84 2.00
CA PHE A 135 2.67 4.09 1.42
C PHE A 135 1.53 5.07 1.19
N ASN A 136 1.46 6.14 1.98
CA ASN A 136 0.41 7.18 1.91
C ASN A 136 0.91 8.57 1.51
N TYR A 137 2.24 8.74 1.47
CA TYR A 137 2.90 9.99 1.10
C TYR A 137 3.49 9.89 -0.30
N ALA A 138 3.47 10.99 -1.04
CA ALA A 138 4.24 11.15 -2.28
C ALA A 138 5.74 11.19 -1.97
N ILE A 139 6.11 11.84 -0.87
CA ILE A 139 7.50 11.94 -0.41
C ILE A 139 7.55 11.68 1.09
N PHE A 140 8.39 10.75 1.49
CA PHE A 140 8.68 10.42 2.88
C PHE A 140 10.19 10.46 3.14
N SER A 141 10.60 11.03 4.28
CA SER A 141 11.98 11.05 4.74
C SER A 141 12.08 10.75 6.26
N ASP A 142 12.96 9.83 6.66
CA ASP A 142 13.28 9.62 8.09
C ASP A 142 14.08 10.78 8.71
N THR A 143 14.52 11.74 7.90
CA THR A 143 15.26 12.92 8.37
C THR A 143 14.66 14.20 7.78
N SER A 144 15.39 14.93 6.94
CA SER A 144 14.93 16.16 6.31
C SER A 144 14.58 15.97 4.84
N ILE A 145 13.75 16.88 4.32
CA ILE A 145 13.44 17.01 2.89
C ILE A 145 13.84 18.42 2.44
N ASN A 146 14.56 18.51 1.33
CA ASN A 146 14.84 19.78 0.66
C ASN A 146 14.28 19.76 -0.76
N ILE A 147 13.18 20.48 -0.98
CA ILE A 147 12.54 20.71 -2.27
C ILE A 147 13.07 22.04 -2.81
N LYS A 148 13.70 22.03 -3.99
CA LYS A 148 14.22 23.27 -4.62
C LYS A 148 13.11 24.10 -5.29
N ASN A 149 13.53 25.15 -6.00
CA ASN A 149 12.63 26.17 -6.56
C ASN A 149 11.75 25.61 -7.70
N GLY A 150 10.52 26.11 -7.81
CA GLY A 150 9.61 25.85 -8.95
C GLY A 150 9.12 24.41 -9.10
N GLN A 151 9.17 23.60 -8.03
CA GLN A 151 8.72 22.21 -8.08
C GLN A 151 7.21 22.09 -7.91
N VAL A 152 6.57 21.12 -8.56
CA VAL A 152 5.15 20.81 -8.33
C VAL A 152 5.04 19.39 -7.79
N ILE A 153 4.41 19.24 -6.63
CA ILE A 153 4.21 17.96 -5.96
C ILE A 153 2.72 17.75 -5.75
N TYR A 154 2.21 16.62 -6.20
CA TYR A 154 0.82 16.21 -6.04
C TYR A 154 0.76 15.04 -5.05
N GLY A 155 0.33 15.32 -3.83
CA GLY A 155 0.28 14.36 -2.72
C GLY A 155 0.92 14.88 -1.44
N ASP A 156 0.78 14.09 -0.38
CA ASP A 156 1.22 14.47 0.96
C ASP A 156 2.73 14.23 1.16
N ILE A 157 3.34 15.04 2.02
CA ILE A 157 4.78 15.02 2.32
C ILE A 157 4.98 14.82 3.82
N PHE A 158 5.91 13.93 4.18
CA PHE A 158 6.27 13.66 5.57
C PHE A 158 7.79 13.64 5.77
N ALA A 159 8.27 14.28 6.84
CA ALA A 159 9.67 14.20 7.27
C ALA A 159 9.80 14.16 8.79
N ASN A 160 10.77 13.43 9.34
CA ASN A 160 10.96 13.40 10.80
C ASN A 160 11.76 14.57 11.39
N GLN A 161 12.58 15.29 10.62
CA GLN A 161 13.40 16.39 11.15
C GLN A 161 12.97 17.75 10.62
N GLY A 162 12.84 17.93 9.31
CA GLY A 162 12.53 19.26 8.78
C GLY A 162 12.27 19.26 7.29
N ILE A 163 11.49 20.23 6.82
CA ILE A 163 11.14 20.35 5.40
C ILE A 163 11.48 21.77 4.95
N THR A 164 12.27 21.88 3.88
CA THR A 164 12.50 23.15 3.18
C THR A 164 11.86 23.10 1.81
N ILE A 165 11.01 24.08 1.51
CA ILE A 165 10.29 24.23 0.24
C ILE A 165 10.83 25.48 -0.47
N GLY A 166 11.41 25.28 -1.64
CA GLY A 166 12.09 26.31 -2.41
C GLY A 166 11.14 27.33 -3.03
N THR A 167 11.72 28.38 -3.60
CA THR A 167 11.02 29.54 -4.15
C THR A 167 10.07 29.10 -5.28
N GLY A 168 8.80 29.51 -5.21
CA GLY A 168 7.81 29.20 -6.25
C GLY A 168 7.41 27.72 -6.38
N ALA A 169 7.80 26.85 -5.44
CA ALA A 169 7.35 25.46 -5.45
C ALA A 169 5.88 25.35 -4.97
N VAL A 170 5.12 24.42 -5.55
CA VAL A 170 3.71 24.17 -5.26
C VAL A 170 3.52 22.75 -4.78
N ILE A 171 2.94 22.60 -3.59
CA ILE A 171 2.55 21.31 -3.01
C ILE A 171 1.02 21.24 -2.99
N CYS A 172 0.42 20.46 -3.87
CA CYS A 172 -1.00 20.14 -3.80
C CYS A 172 -1.19 18.90 -2.91
N GLY A 173 -1.32 19.14 -1.61
CA GLY A 173 -1.26 18.12 -0.58
C GLY A 173 -1.01 18.72 0.79
N SER A 174 -0.77 17.86 1.77
CA SER A 174 -0.48 18.21 3.15
C SER A 174 1.01 18.03 3.45
N VAL A 175 1.57 18.88 4.30
CA VAL A 175 2.99 18.83 4.68
C VAL A 175 3.10 18.58 6.17
N THR A 176 3.83 17.55 6.58
CA THR A 176 4.01 17.16 7.98
C THR A 176 5.49 17.00 8.33
N SER A 177 5.98 17.73 9.34
CA SER A 177 7.32 17.55 9.90
C SER A 177 7.25 17.13 11.37
N SER A 178 7.62 15.88 11.70
CA SER A 178 7.39 15.26 13.02
C SER A 178 8.37 15.70 14.13
N GLY A 179 9.53 16.24 13.79
CA GLY A 179 10.60 16.59 14.75
C GLY A 179 11.30 17.92 14.48
N GLY A 180 10.77 18.76 13.58
CA GLY A 180 11.22 20.13 13.42
C GLY A 180 10.35 20.96 12.49
N GLY A 181 10.96 21.94 11.83
CA GLY A 181 10.25 23.02 11.14
C GLY A 181 9.89 22.75 9.68
N VAL A 182 8.95 23.55 9.17
CA VAL A 182 8.63 23.66 7.75
C VAL A 182 9.00 25.08 7.31
N ILE A 183 10.00 25.19 6.44
CA ILE A 183 10.49 26.48 5.93
C ILE A 183 10.12 26.56 4.45
N THR A 184 9.31 27.55 4.08
CA THR A 184 8.96 27.84 2.70
C THR A 184 9.63 29.15 2.27
N GLN A 185 10.13 29.17 1.06
CA GLN A 185 10.73 30.37 0.46
C GLN A 185 9.67 31.18 -0.28
N SER A 186 10.06 32.37 -0.77
CA SER A 186 9.17 33.29 -1.48
C SER A 186 8.37 32.60 -2.58
N GLY A 187 7.06 32.84 -2.62
CA GLY A 187 6.14 32.32 -3.63
C GLY A 187 5.84 30.83 -3.54
N ALA A 188 6.34 30.11 -2.53
CA ALA A 188 5.98 28.72 -2.31
C ALA A 188 4.51 28.58 -1.89
N GLN A 189 3.82 27.54 -2.35
CA GLN A 189 2.39 27.35 -2.10
C GLN A 189 2.10 25.93 -1.62
N ILE A 190 1.25 25.80 -0.60
CA ILE A 190 0.72 24.53 -0.11
C ILE A 190 -0.80 24.63 -0.22
N VAL A 191 -1.38 23.85 -1.12
CA VAL A 191 -2.70 24.13 -1.69
C VAL A 191 -3.64 22.92 -1.64
N LYS A 192 -4.94 23.18 -1.60
CA LYS A 192 -6.01 22.16 -1.63
C LYS A 192 -6.28 21.66 -3.04
N SER A 193 -6.07 22.56 -4.00
CA SER A 193 -6.21 22.31 -5.43
C SER A 193 -5.19 23.10 -6.22
N TYR A 194 -4.71 22.52 -7.31
CA TYR A 194 -3.78 23.16 -8.23
C TYR A 194 -4.03 22.66 -9.65
N THR A 195 -4.00 23.56 -10.61
CA THR A 195 -3.96 23.22 -12.03
C THR A 195 -2.66 23.73 -12.59
N ASP A 196 -1.82 22.84 -13.13
CA ASP A 196 -0.58 23.27 -13.77
C ASP A 196 -0.83 23.77 -15.21
N GLY A 197 0.22 24.32 -15.81
CA GLY A 197 0.19 24.81 -17.20
C GLY A 197 -0.02 23.71 -18.25
N THR A 198 -0.07 22.43 -17.85
CA THR A 198 -0.35 21.30 -18.74
C THR A 198 -1.82 20.86 -18.69
N GLY A 199 -2.63 21.46 -17.81
CA GLY A 199 -4.04 21.12 -17.61
C GLY A 199 -4.26 20.01 -16.57
N ARG A 200 -3.21 19.51 -15.92
CA ARG A 200 -3.32 18.52 -14.85
C ARG A 200 -3.92 19.18 -13.61
N VAL A 201 -4.94 18.55 -13.04
CA VAL A 201 -5.67 19.08 -11.88
C VAL A 201 -5.46 18.19 -10.66
N CYS A 202 -5.02 18.78 -9.56
CA CYS A 202 -5.14 18.20 -8.24
C CYS A 202 -6.25 18.90 -7.46
N SER A 203 -7.06 18.12 -6.75
CA SER A 203 -8.18 18.59 -5.95
C SER A 203 -8.46 17.64 -4.79
N GLY A 204 -9.30 18.05 -3.84
CA GLY A 204 -9.70 17.22 -2.70
C GLY A 204 -8.63 17.05 -1.62
N LYS A 205 -7.54 17.82 -1.66
CA LYS A 205 -6.49 17.81 -0.63
C LYS A 205 -6.79 18.80 0.48
N THR A 206 -6.15 18.62 1.63
CA THR A 206 -6.34 19.54 2.77
C THR A 206 -5.54 20.83 2.63
N GLY A 207 -4.42 20.81 1.91
CA GLY A 207 -3.50 21.94 1.80
C GLY A 207 -2.91 22.37 3.14
N SER A 208 -2.87 21.47 4.13
CA SER A 208 -2.54 21.82 5.52
C SER A 208 -1.08 21.54 5.86
N VAL A 209 -0.54 22.29 6.80
CA VAL A 209 0.83 22.17 7.31
C VAL A 209 0.80 21.84 8.79
N TRP A 210 1.61 20.86 9.18
CA TRP A 210 1.89 20.57 10.58
C TRP A 210 3.41 20.44 10.80
N ALA A 211 3.92 21.10 11.83
CA ALA A 211 5.34 21.04 12.19
C ALA A 211 5.52 20.89 13.71
N ASN A 212 6.46 20.03 14.11
CA ASN A 212 6.99 19.97 15.46
C ASN A 212 8.12 21.01 15.65
N GLY A 213 7.83 22.25 15.26
CA GLY A 213 8.79 23.32 15.14
C GLY A 213 8.17 24.53 14.47
N THR A 214 9.00 25.46 14.02
CA THR A 214 8.55 26.67 13.33
C THR A 214 8.02 26.34 11.92
N VAL A 215 6.86 26.91 11.57
CA VAL A 215 6.38 27.03 10.20
C VAL A 215 6.74 28.43 9.70
N ASP A 216 7.80 28.54 8.91
CA ASP A 216 8.21 29.81 8.29
C ASP A 216 7.72 29.82 6.84
N LEU A 217 6.83 30.74 6.49
CA LEU A 217 6.23 30.84 5.16
C LEU A 217 6.94 31.84 4.24
N GLY A 218 8.03 32.47 4.69
CA GLY A 218 8.66 33.58 3.99
C GLY A 218 7.71 34.77 3.77
N SER A 219 8.04 35.69 2.86
CA SER A 219 7.24 36.91 2.68
C SER A 219 5.95 36.71 1.88
N THR A 220 5.92 35.74 0.97
CA THR A 220 4.82 35.53 0.00
C THR A 220 4.34 34.09 -0.08
N GLY A 221 4.77 33.22 0.86
CA GLY A 221 4.31 31.84 0.89
C GLY A 221 2.83 31.76 1.28
N VAL A 222 2.14 30.74 0.74
CA VAL A 222 0.70 30.55 0.95
C VAL A 222 0.42 29.13 1.43
N VAL A 223 -0.39 29.02 2.49
CA VAL A 223 -1.01 27.76 2.93
C VAL A 223 -2.52 27.92 2.79
N GLN A 224 -3.17 27.16 1.90
CA GLN A 224 -4.63 27.23 1.72
C GLN A 224 -5.41 26.49 2.81
N GLY A 225 -4.79 25.47 3.43
CA GLY A 225 -5.34 24.72 4.55
C GLY A 225 -5.00 25.35 5.90
N ASP A 226 -4.98 24.52 6.92
CA ASP A 226 -4.61 24.91 8.28
C ASP A 226 -3.09 24.86 8.44
N ALA A 227 -2.51 25.75 9.25
CA ALA A 227 -1.12 25.71 9.64
C ALA A 227 -1.03 25.48 11.15
N THR A 228 -0.28 24.46 11.57
CA THR A 228 -0.08 24.12 12.97
C THR A 228 1.41 24.01 13.30
N ALA A 229 1.89 24.81 14.24
CA ALA A 229 3.23 24.73 14.82
C ALA A 229 3.10 24.32 16.29
N SER A 230 3.45 23.07 16.61
CA SER A 230 3.19 22.49 17.93
C SER A 230 4.49 22.00 18.57
N ALA A 231 4.58 22.09 19.89
CA ALA A 231 5.61 21.37 20.64
C ALA A 231 5.29 19.86 20.73
N PRO A 232 6.26 19.01 21.09
CA PRO A 232 6.03 17.60 21.36
C PRO A 232 5.02 17.39 22.50
N ALA A 233 4.33 16.26 22.49
CA ALA A 233 3.38 15.91 23.57
C ALA A 233 4.07 15.94 24.94
N GLY A 234 3.40 16.52 25.94
CA GLY A 234 3.93 16.69 27.30
C GLY A 234 4.79 17.95 27.51
N THR A 235 4.95 18.80 26.48
CA THR A 235 5.63 20.10 26.61
C THR A 235 4.59 21.21 26.77
N ASP A 236 4.65 22.00 27.84
CA ASP A 236 3.78 23.17 27.98
C ASP A 236 4.10 24.21 26.89
N CYS A 237 3.07 24.76 26.24
CA CYS A 237 3.28 25.84 25.27
C CYS A 237 3.62 27.13 26.05
N ALA A 238 4.90 27.42 26.24
CA ALA A 238 5.31 28.73 26.74
C ALA A 238 5.01 29.81 25.68
N THR A 239 4.13 30.76 26.02
CA THR A 239 3.78 31.87 25.14
C THR A 239 5.02 32.68 24.77
N GLN A 240 5.21 32.96 23.47
CA GLN A 240 6.26 33.82 22.88
C GLN A 240 7.60 33.18 22.45
N THR A 241 7.72 31.85 22.34
CA THR A 241 8.92 31.26 21.71
C THR A 241 8.89 31.36 20.17
N SER A 242 10.05 31.52 19.54
CA SER A 242 10.20 31.40 18.07
C SER A 242 10.26 29.94 17.61
N SER A 243 10.51 29.00 18.52
CA SER A 243 10.73 27.57 18.25
C SER A 243 9.49 26.82 17.74
N PHE A 244 8.29 27.35 18.00
CA PHE A 244 7.01 26.75 17.58
C PHE A 244 6.07 27.83 17.02
N ALA A 245 6.62 28.70 16.17
CA ALA A 245 5.92 29.85 15.61
C ALA A 245 5.40 29.58 14.19
N ILE A 246 4.42 30.37 13.76
CA ILE A 246 4.01 30.49 12.36
C ILE A 246 4.41 31.89 11.88
N LEU A 247 5.40 31.96 11.00
CA LEU A 247 6.04 33.22 10.59
C LEU A 247 5.77 33.53 9.11
N GLY A 248 5.56 34.81 8.82
CA GLY A 248 5.40 35.31 7.45
C GLY A 248 4.20 34.76 6.66
N GLY A 249 4.12 35.15 5.38
CA GLY A 249 3.18 34.60 4.41
C GLY A 249 1.70 34.75 4.75
N THR A 250 0.88 33.89 4.12
CA THR A 250 -0.58 33.84 4.30
C THR A 250 -1.04 32.43 4.61
N VAL A 251 -1.85 32.27 5.66
CA VAL A 251 -2.58 31.04 5.99
C VAL A 251 -4.07 31.29 5.76
N GLN A 252 -4.68 30.61 4.79
CA GLN A 252 -6.08 30.83 4.46
C GLN A 252 -7.05 30.06 5.38
N GLY A 253 -6.60 28.93 5.94
CA GLY A 253 -7.31 28.19 6.96
C GLY A 253 -7.02 28.72 8.37
N LYS A 254 -6.96 27.82 9.35
CA LYS A 254 -6.67 28.12 10.75
C LYS A 254 -5.16 28.08 11.02
N ALA A 255 -4.61 29.14 11.60
CA ALA A 255 -3.24 29.16 12.12
C ALA A 255 -3.25 28.88 13.64
N THR A 256 -2.54 27.83 14.08
CA THR A 256 -2.44 27.42 15.49
C THR A 256 -0.98 27.21 15.87
N ALA A 257 -0.47 27.88 16.90
CA ALA A 257 0.94 27.81 17.28
C ALA A 257 1.11 27.80 18.80
N CYS A 258 2.09 27.07 19.34
CA CYS A 258 2.53 27.29 20.73
C CYS A 258 3.28 28.64 20.87
N GLY A 259 3.95 29.08 19.81
CA GLY A 259 4.75 30.30 19.75
C GLY A 259 4.02 31.48 19.09
N ASN A 260 4.79 32.38 18.48
CA ASN A 260 4.25 33.56 17.80
C ASN A 260 3.53 33.19 16.49
N ILE A 261 2.52 33.97 16.10
CA ILE A 261 1.87 33.89 14.78
C ILE A 261 1.97 35.26 14.14
N THR A 262 2.80 35.40 13.10
CA THR A 262 2.93 36.64 12.30
C THR A 262 2.38 36.49 10.90
N SER A 263 1.87 35.31 10.53
CA SER A 263 1.24 35.08 9.23
C SER A 263 -0.08 35.83 9.10
N THR A 264 -0.38 36.29 7.89
CA THR A 264 -1.70 36.86 7.58
C THR A 264 -2.74 35.74 7.52
N THR A 265 -3.82 35.81 8.30
CA THR A 265 -4.89 34.81 8.28
C THR A 265 -6.15 35.37 7.62
N THR A 266 -6.76 34.64 6.68
CA THR A 266 -7.99 35.11 5.99
C THR A 266 -9.29 34.49 6.52
N ASN A 267 -9.24 33.52 7.44
CA ASN A 267 -10.43 32.94 8.07
C ASN A 267 -10.86 33.77 9.30
N PRO A 268 -12.13 34.25 9.38
CA PRO A 268 -12.62 35.11 10.46
C PRO A 268 -12.75 34.42 11.83
N SER A 269 -12.58 33.10 11.93
CA SER A 269 -12.49 32.37 13.22
C SER A 269 -11.07 32.38 13.79
N ALA A 270 -10.36 33.50 13.62
CA ALA A 270 -8.97 33.71 13.97
C ALA A 270 -8.79 33.80 15.50
N HIS A 271 -8.96 32.67 16.18
CA HIS A 271 -8.20 32.47 17.40
C HIS A 271 -6.82 32.01 16.97
N THR A 272 -5.87 32.95 16.98
CA THR A 272 -4.48 32.66 17.30
C THR A 272 -4.47 31.96 18.66
N TRP A 273 -4.76 30.67 18.65
CA TRP A 273 -4.84 29.88 19.87
C TRP A 273 -3.41 29.47 20.17
N THR A 274 -2.83 30.08 21.20
CA THR A 274 -1.73 29.54 21.97
C THR A 274 -2.37 28.71 23.08
N PRO A 275 -2.81 27.47 22.81
CA PRO A 275 -3.34 26.64 23.87
C PRO A 275 -2.30 26.47 24.98
N PRO A 276 -2.75 26.30 26.24
CA PRO A 276 -1.85 26.03 27.35
C PRO A 276 -1.07 24.72 27.18
N SER A 277 -1.58 23.80 26.35
CA SER A 277 -0.99 22.51 26.00
C SER A 277 -0.90 22.34 24.48
N PRO A 278 0.01 21.51 23.94
CA PRO A 278 0.22 21.35 22.51
C PRO A 278 -1.10 21.12 21.75
N PRO A 279 -1.42 21.92 20.71
CA PRO A 279 -2.70 21.86 20.00
C PRO A 279 -2.97 20.51 19.31
N LYS A 280 -1.92 19.74 19.05
CA LYS A 280 -1.99 18.42 18.45
C LYS A 280 -0.81 17.59 18.95
N ALA A 281 -1.06 16.36 19.40
CA ALA A 281 0.02 15.41 19.63
C ALA A 281 0.81 15.24 18.31
N SER A 282 2.13 15.14 18.40
CA SER A 282 2.95 14.81 17.23
C SER A 282 2.33 13.60 16.52
N PRO A 283 2.10 13.63 15.20
CA PRO A 283 2.06 12.37 14.47
C PRO A 283 3.36 11.68 14.86
N SER A 284 3.23 10.53 15.56
CA SER A 284 4.37 9.75 16.03
C SER A 284 5.37 9.63 14.90
N GLY A 285 6.66 9.83 15.19
CA GLY A 285 7.74 9.77 14.19
C GLY A 285 7.50 8.60 13.24
N GLY A 286 7.09 8.92 12.02
CA GLY A 286 6.83 7.92 11.02
C GLY A 286 8.17 7.27 10.76
N ILE A 287 8.27 5.96 10.88
CA ILE A 287 9.42 5.23 10.37
C ILE A 287 9.02 4.81 8.97
N ALA A 288 9.92 4.94 8.00
CA ALA A 288 9.70 4.35 6.68
C ALA A 288 9.26 2.90 6.89
N PRO A 289 8.20 2.41 6.21
CA PRO A 289 7.78 1.02 6.36
C PRO A 289 8.99 0.11 6.13
N PRO A 290 9.40 -0.71 7.11
CA PRO A 290 10.61 -1.50 6.97
C PRO A 290 10.41 -2.48 5.82
N TYR A 291 11.39 -2.54 4.94
CA TYR A 291 11.41 -3.51 3.86
C TYR A 291 12.09 -4.79 4.31
N THR A 292 11.44 -5.92 4.08
CA THR A 292 12.05 -7.25 4.21
C THR A 292 11.96 -7.97 2.88
N PHE A 293 13.11 -8.28 2.29
CA PHE A 293 13.14 -9.14 1.12
C PHE A 293 12.88 -10.58 1.55
N ASP A 294 11.86 -11.18 0.97
CA ASP A 294 11.59 -12.60 1.10
C ASP A 294 11.28 -13.14 -0.30
N PRO A 295 12.13 -14.04 -0.84
CA PRO A 295 11.94 -14.58 -2.18
C PRO A 295 10.64 -15.36 -2.32
N SER A 296 10.06 -15.88 -1.24
CA SER A 296 8.77 -16.56 -1.29
C SER A 296 7.59 -15.63 -1.64
N ASN A 297 7.81 -14.32 -1.71
CA ASN A 297 6.77 -13.38 -2.09
C ASN A 297 6.74 -13.02 -3.59
N TYR A 298 7.73 -13.47 -4.36
CA TYR A 298 7.90 -13.04 -5.75
C TYR A 298 7.89 -14.23 -6.71
N THR A 299 7.07 -14.14 -7.76
CA THR A 299 7.07 -15.12 -8.84
C THR A 299 8.23 -14.84 -9.82
N SER A 300 8.97 -15.88 -10.23
CA SER A 300 9.99 -15.79 -11.29
C SER A 300 11.10 -14.76 -11.03
N ILE A 301 11.82 -14.91 -9.92
CA ILE A 301 12.93 -14.03 -9.53
C ILE A 301 14.21 -14.36 -10.32
N ASN A 302 14.84 -13.33 -10.86
CA ASN A 302 16.19 -13.39 -11.38
C ASN A 302 17.18 -12.99 -10.28
N CYS A 303 17.93 -13.96 -9.77
CA CYS A 303 18.88 -13.78 -8.68
C CYS A 303 20.30 -13.56 -9.19
N VAL A 304 20.97 -12.57 -8.63
CA VAL A 304 22.38 -12.28 -8.91
C VAL A 304 23.13 -12.09 -7.59
N PRO A 305 23.98 -13.04 -7.15
CA PRO A 305 24.34 -14.30 -7.84
C PRO A 305 23.17 -15.29 -7.95
N ILE A 306 23.29 -16.24 -8.88
CA ILE A 306 22.28 -17.29 -9.07
C ILE A 306 22.28 -18.19 -7.84
N SER A 307 21.18 -18.17 -7.10
CA SER A 307 20.95 -19.02 -5.95
C SER A 307 19.48 -19.41 -5.80
N SER A 308 19.24 -20.51 -5.08
CA SER A 308 17.91 -20.98 -4.71
C SER A 308 17.93 -21.45 -3.25
N PRO A 309 17.24 -20.76 -2.33
CA PRO A 309 16.47 -19.53 -2.53
C PRO A 309 17.35 -18.30 -2.78
N CYS A 310 16.74 -17.22 -3.26
CA CYS A 310 17.38 -15.94 -3.52
C CYS A 310 17.73 -15.18 -2.23
N ASP A 311 18.69 -15.67 -1.46
CA ASP A 311 18.94 -15.17 -0.10
C ASP A 311 19.80 -13.89 -0.10
N PRO A 312 19.40 -12.79 0.60
CA PRO A 312 20.25 -11.62 0.81
C PRO A 312 21.61 -11.91 1.46
N GLN A 313 21.77 -13.05 2.16
CA GLN A 313 23.03 -13.51 2.74
C GLN A 313 24.00 -14.07 1.70
N GLN A 314 23.53 -14.40 0.50
CA GLN A 314 24.33 -14.97 -0.57
C GLN A 314 24.75 -13.88 -1.55
N THR A 315 25.89 -13.24 -1.24
CA THR A 315 26.41 -12.11 -2.01
C THR A 315 27.49 -12.55 -3.01
N SER A 316 27.72 -11.75 -4.05
CA SER A 316 28.85 -11.90 -4.98
C SER A 316 29.57 -10.57 -5.21
N ALA A 317 30.90 -10.60 -5.28
CA ALA A 317 31.73 -9.43 -5.57
C ALA A 317 31.52 -8.87 -6.99
N THR A 318 30.94 -9.67 -7.90
CA THR A 318 30.68 -9.29 -9.30
C THR A 318 29.19 -9.15 -9.60
N ALA A 319 28.31 -9.17 -8.59
CA ALA A 319 26.87 -9.12 -8.80
C ALA A 319 26.43 -7.88 -9.58
N TYR A 320 26.99 -6.70 -9.26
CA TYR A 320 26.71 -5.47 -9.98
C TYR A 320 27.12 -5.56 -11.47
N GLN A 321 28.24 -6.22 -11.78
CA GLN A 321 28.72 -6.37 -13.17
C GLN A 321 27.78 -7.26 -13.98
N VAL A 322 27.34 -8.38 -13.38
CA VAL A 322 26.38 -9.29 -14.00
C VAL A 322 25.08 -8.54 -14.28
N PHE A 323 24.52 -7.83 -13.30
CA PHE A 323 23.31 -7.04 -13.50
C PHE A 323 23.48 -5.95 -14.56
N ASN A 324 24.59 -5.22 -14.55
CA ASN A 324 24.86 -4.14 -15.51
C ASN A 324 25.06 -4.67 -16.94
N SER A 325 25.46 -5.93 -17.10
CA SER A 325 25.56 -6.57 -18.43
C SER A 325 24.20 -6.91 -19.05
N LEU A 326 23.12 -6.97 -18.25
CA LEU A 326 21.77 -7.23 -18.75
C LEU A 326 21.26 -6.06 -19.59
N SER A 327 20.52 -6.37 -20.66
CA SER A 327 19.76 -5.38 -21.41
C SER A 327 18.80 -4.65 -20.48
N LYS A 328 18.77 -3.31 -20.56
CA LYS A 328 17.82 -2.45 -19.84
C LYS A 328 16.61 -2.09 -20.71
N THR A 329 16.53 -2.62 -21.93
CA THR A 329 15.40 -2.44 -22.84
C THR A 329 14.30 -3.44 -22.53
N ASN A 330 13.08 -2.95 -22.35
CA ASN A 330 11.85 -3.70 -22.04
C ASN A 330 12.04 -4.65 -20.85
N MET A 331 12.74 -4.17 -19.83
CA MET A 331 13.01 -4.92 -18.63
C MET A 331 11.70 -5.15 -17.85
N GLN A 332 11.48 -6.36 -17.36
CA GLN A 332 10.30 -6.75 -16.59
C GLN A 332 10.61 -7.93 -15.67
N GLY A 333 9.75 -8.18 -14.68
CA GLY A 333 9.91 -9.23 -13.68
C GLY A 333 10.66 -8.75 -12.43
N VAL A 334 11.16 -9.70 -11.64
CA VAL A 334 11.81 -9.41 -10.36
C VAL A 334 13.30 -9.70 -10.48
N TYR A 335 14.14 -8.75 -10.05
CA TYR A 335 15.59 -8.88 -9.99
C TYR A 335 16.07 -8.62 -8.57
N ALA A 336 16.76 -9.59 -7.99
CA ALA A 336 17.37 -9.46 -6.68
C ALA A 336 18.89 -9.56 -6.84
N VAL A 337 19.60 -8.49 -6.47
CA VAL A 337 21.04 -8.33 -6.71
C VAL A 337 21.76 -8.10 -5.40
N TRP A 338 22.57 -9.07 -4.99
CA TRP A 338 23.27 -9.09 -3.72
C TRP A 338 24.79 -8.97 -3.95
N GLN A 339 25.28 -7.76 -3.76
CA GLN A 339 26.69 -7.40 -3.95
C GLN A 339 27.48 -7.61 -2.66
N THR A 340 28.65 -8.25 -2.76
CA THR A 340 29.63 -8.27 -1.66
C THR A 340 30.30 -6.90 -1.58
N ASP A 341 30.40 -6.35 -0.37
CA ASP A 341 30.99 -5.04 -0.09
C ASP A 341 30.44 -3.93 -1.00
N PRO A 342 29.13 -3.61 -0.95
CA PRO A 342 28.58 -2.55 -1.76
C PRO A 342 29.20 -1.22 -1.37
N HIS A 343 29.75 -0.49 -2.33
CA HIS A 343 30.32 0.83 -2.10
C HIS A 343 30.29 1.67 -3.37
N CYS A 344 30.16 2.97 -3.19
CA CYS A 344 30.46 3.94 -4.23
C CYS A 344 31.29 5.05 -3.57
N GLY A 345 32.35 5.47 -4.28
CA GLY A 345 33.51 6.21 -3.76
C GLY A 345 33.30 7.03 -2.48
N GLU A 346 34.00 6.64 -1.42
CA GLU A 346 34.34 7.60 -0.35
C GLU A 346 35.32 8.62 -0.92
N VAL A 347 35.06 9.91 -0.65
CA VAL A 347 35.89 11.05 -1.10
C VAL A 347 37.37 10.93 -0.68
N ASN A 348 37.67 10.05 0.28
CA ASN A 348 38.99 9.89 0.88
C ASN A 348 39.74 8.60 0.47
N ASN A 349 39.16 7.72 -0.34
CA ASN A 349 39.81 6.49 -0.79
C ASN A 349 40.09 6.54 -2.30
N LEU A 350 41.26 6.00 -2.71
CA LEU A 350 41.83 6.17 -4.06
C LEU A 350 40.83 5.93 -5.21
N PRO A 351 41.03 6.55 -6.39
CA PRO A 351 40.24 6.34 -7.62
C PRO A 351 40.18 4.90 -8.15
N SER A 352 40.81 3.93 -7.47
CA SER A 352 40.93 2.52 -7.86
C SER A 352 39.87 1.61 -7.23
N ALA A 353 39.06 2.06 -6.27
CA ALA A 353 37.93 1.26 -5.77
C ALA A 353 36.73 1.42 -6.72
N GLN A 354 36.49 0.40 -7.55
CA GLN A 354 35.38 0.39 -8.51
C GLN A 354 34.03 0.54 -7.77
N CYS A 355 33.28 1.59 -8.08
CA CYS A 355 31.93 1.75 -7.55
C CYS A 355 31.03 0.58 -8.00
N THR A 356 30.46 -0.15 -7.05
CA THR A 356 29.63 -1.34 -7.28
C THR A 356 28.16 -0.97 -7.48
N LYS A 357 27.88 0.07 -8.26
CA LYS A 357 26.52 0.56 -8.49
C LYS A 357 25.79 -0.26 -9.55
N LEU A 358 24.48 -0.42 -9.37
CA LEU A 358 23.58 -0.87 -10.41
C LEU A 358 23.24 0.32 -11.33
N ASP A 359 23.56 0.16 -12.60
CA ASP A 359 23.33 1.15 -13.64
C ASP A 359 21.99 0.87 -14.35
N LEU A 360 21.05 1.80 -14.19
CA LEU A 360 19.75 1.80 -14.85
C LEU A 360 19.68 2.81 -16.01
N THR A 361 20.84 3.22 -16.54
CA THR A 361 20.90 4.09 -17.71
C THR A 361 20.16 3.43 -18.88
N ASN A 362 19.29 4.20 -19.54
CA ASN A 362 18.42 3.77 -20.65
C ASN A 362 17.42 2.65 -20.29
N LEU A 363 16.97 2.59 -19.04
CA LEU A 363 15.88 1.68 -18.66
C LEU A 363 14.60 2.00 -19.45
N SER A 364 14.07 0.99 -20.14
CA SER A 364 12.68 0.96 -20.61
C SER A 364 11.99 -0.29 -20.05
N VAL A 365 10.70 -0.18 -19.76
CA VAL A 365 9.95 -1.21 -19.02
C VAL A 365 8.99 -1.92 -19.96
N GLY A 366 8.93 -3.25 -19.89
CA GLY A 366 8.01 -4.07 -20.70
C GLY A 366 6.70 -4.43 -19.97
N GLY A 367 6.63 -4.15 -18.68
CA GLY A 367 5.57 -4.54 -17.75
C GLY A 367 6.03 -4.28 -16.31
N ASP A 368 5.44 -4.97 -15.33
CA ASP A 368 5.85 -4.81 -13.92
C ASP A 368 7.33 -5.16 -13.72
N LEU A 369 8.06 -4.29 -13.03
CA LEU A 369 9.48 -4.44 -12.75
C LEU A 369 9.74 -4.22 -11.27
N THR A 370 10.38 -5.18 -10.62
CA THR A 370 10.88 -5.03 -9.26
C THR A 370 12.38 -5.26 -9.24
N ILE A 371 13.16 -4.31 -8.73
CA ILE A 371 14.60 -4.45 -8.52
C ILE A 371 14.89 -4.23 -7.04
N VAL A 372 15.51 -5.24 -6.41
CA VAL A 372 15.91 -5.21 -5.02
C VAL A 372 17.41 -5.43 -4.93
N THR A 373 18.10 -4.58 -4.20
CA THR A 373 19.55 -4.72 -4.04
C THR A 373 20.05 -4.15 -2.73
N ASN A 374 21.22 -4.61 -2.28
CA ASN A 374 22.00 -3.97 -1.20
C ASN A 374 23.04 -2.97 -1.73
N ALA A 375 23.09 -2.72 -3.05
CA ALA A 375 24.04 -1.82 -3.69
C ALA A 375 23.42 -0.46 -4.09
N PRO A 376 24.26 0.56 -4.32
CA PRO A 376 23.83 1.85 -4.86
C PRO A 376 23.15 1.71 -6.23
N ILE A 377 22.12 2.49 -6.48
CA ILE A 377 21.39 2.53 -7.75
C ILE A 377 21.60 3.88 -8.42
N TYR A 378 21.93 3.83 -9.71
CA TYR A 378 22.18 4.99 -10.54
C TYR A 378 21.29 4.97 -11.77
N PHE A 379 20.37 5.93 -11.85
CA PHE A 379 19.53 6.14 -13.02
C PHE A 379 20.22 6.90 -14.15
N GLY A 380 21.49 7.32 -14.03
CA GLY A 380 22.15 7.96 -15.15
C GLY A 380 21.55 9.30 -15.57
N ASN A 381 21.93 9.71 -16.78
CA ASN A 381 21.20 10.68 -17.59
C ASN A 381 20.26 9.87 -18.51
N THR A 382 19.26 9.23 -17.93
CA THR A 382 18.27 8.48 -18.72
C THR A 382 17.47 9.42 -19.61
N ASN A 383 17.07 8.95 -20.78
CA ASN A 383 15.85 9.45 -21.41
C ASN A 383 14.65 9.09 -20.51
N PRO A 384 13.45 9.68 -20.69
CA PRO A 384 12.26 9.20 -20.01
C PRO A 384 12.17 7.66 -20.03
N ILE A 385 11.98 7.06 -18.86
CA ILE A 385 11.70 5.64 -18.70
C ILE A 385 10.31 5.41 -19.27
N THR A 386 10.24 4.75 -20.42
CA THR A 386 9.00 4.49 -21.13
C THR A 386 8.49 3.07 -20.87
N SER A 387 7.19 2.88 -21.02
CA SER A 387 6.56 1.57 -21.03
C SER A 387 5.65 1.43 -22.25
N THR A 388 5.42 0.20 -22.71
CA THR A 388 4.47 -0.10 -23.79
C THR A 388 3.02 -0.22 -23.30
N GLY A 389 2.81 -0.12 -21.99
CA GLY A 389 1.50 -0.12 -21.32
C GLY A 389 1.59 0.18 -19.83
N PRO A 390 0.51 0.05 -19.06
CA PRO A 390 0.52 0.24 -17.61
C PRO A 390 1.54 -0.68 -16.94
N ALA A 391 2.42 -0.12 -16.11
CA ALA A 391 3.46 -0.88 -15.42
C ALA A 391 3.70 -0.34 -14.01
N THR A 392 3.95 -1.23 -13.07
CA THR A 392 4.42 -0.89 -11.73
C THR A 392 5.93 -1.09 -11.62
N VAL A 393 6.68 -0.05 -11.26
CA VAL A 393 8.14 -0.10 -11.12
C VAL A 393 8.56 0.09 -9.68
N ILE A 394 9.09 -0.96 -9.06
CA ILE A 394 9.50 -1.01 -7.66
C ILE A 394 11.01 -1.11 -7.59
N ILE A 395 11.66 -0.10 -7.01
CA ILE A 395 13.12 -0.06 -6.90
C ILE A 395 13.49 0.11 -5.44
N VAL A 396 14.16 -0.90 -4.89
CA VAL A 396 14.56 -0.98 -3.50
C VAL A 396 16.08 -1.07 -3.41
N SER A 397 16.71 -0.06 -2.81
CA SER A 397 18.13 -0.11 -2.44
C SER A 397 18.25 -0.13 -0.92
N LEU A 398 18.76 -1.23 -0.36
CA LEU A 398 19.08 -1.38 1.06
C LEU A 398 20.46 -0.83 1.43
N TYR A 399 21.16 -0.23 0.46
CA TYR A 399 22.43 0.43 0.71
C TYR A 399 22.22 1.65 1.62
N ILE A 400 23.06 1.79 2.63
CA ILE A 400 23.12 2.99 3.49
C ILE A 400 24.52 3.58 3.33
N PRO A 401 24.66 4.78 2.74
CA PRO A 401 25.96 5.39 2.59
C PRO A 401 26.53 5.86 3.92
N GLY A 402 27.85 5.99 4.00
CA GLY A 402 28.51 6.59 5.15
C GLY A 402 28.00 8.00 5.47
N GLY A 403 28.12 8.41 6.74
CA GLY A 403 27.56 9.68 7.25
C GLY A 403 28.10 10.97 6.60
N SER A 404 29.21 10.91 5.87
CA SER A 404 29.76 12.03 5.10
C SER A 404 29.23 12.15 3.68
N SER A 405 28.21 11.37 3.31
CA SER A 405 27.70 11.35 1.93
C SER A 405 27.01 12.65 1.54
N THR A 406 27.48 13.26 0.46
CA THR A 406 27.01 14.54 -0.06
C THR A 406 26.10 14.40 -1.26
N CYS A 407 26.07 13.24 -1.92
CA CYS A 407 25.30 13.01 -3.13
C CYS A 407 25.67 13.96 -4.29
N THR A 408 26.89 14.53 -4.29
CA THR A 408 27.28 15.62 -5.20
C THR A 408 27.89 15.16 -6.52
N VAL A 409 28.70 14.10 -6.52
CA VAL A 409 29.46 13.66 -7.71
C VAL A 409 28.77 12.49 -8.40
N ASN A 410 27.90 12.75 -9.40
CA ASN A 410 27.27 11.72 -10.24
C ASN A 410 26.72 10.49 -9.46
N GLY A 411 26.12 10.73 -8.30
CA GLY A 411 25.56 9.67 -7.44
C GLY A 411 26.57 8.84 -6.66
N GLY A 412 27.83 9.30 -6.58
CA GLY A 412 28.98 8.58 -6.07
C GLY A 412 28.88 8.04 -4.65
N ASP A 413 27.89 8.46 -3.86
CA ASP A 413 27.70 8.07 -2.47
C ASP A 413 26.21 8.04 -2.05
N CYS A 414 25.27 8.00 -2.99
CA CYS A 414 23.84 7.87 -2.67
C CYS A 414 23.39 6.40 -2.76
N SER A 415 22.34 6.05 -2.04
CA SER A 415 21.64 4.78 -2.24
C SER A 415 20.88 4.76 -3.55
N ILE A 416 20.19 5.86 -3.86
CA ILE A 416 19.50 6.03 -5.14
C ILE A 416 19.82 7.43 -5.66
N TYR A 417 20.32 7.49 -6.90
CA TYR A 417 20.65 8.74 -7.57
C TYR A 417 20.08 8.82 -8.97
N GLY A 418 19.48 9.95 -9.32
CA GLY A 418 19.04 10.27 -10.67
C GLY A 418 19.47 11.68 -11.11
N LYS A 419 19.89 11.81 -12.39
CA LYS A 419 20.28 13.10 -12.99
C LYS A 419 19.63 13.28 -14.36
N ASN A 420 19.36 14.52 -14.76
CA ASN A 420 19.11 14.94 -16.15
C ASN A 420 17.88 14.36 -16.91
N ALA A 421 17.18 13.31 -16.46
CA ALA A 421 15.79 12.93 -16.84
C ALA A 421 15.39 11.52 -16.32
N VAL A 422 15.18 11.36 -15.02
CA VAL A 422 14.36 10.27 -14.48
C VAL A 422 12.92 10.70 -14.59
N VAL A 423 12.25 10.19 -15.61
CA VAL A 423 10.84 10.47 -15.89
C VAL A 423 10.20 9.11 -16.01
N PHE A 424 9.29 8.77 -15.13
CA PHE A 424 8.42 7.62 -15.38
C PHE A 424 7.32 8.14 -16.30
N ASP A 425 7.20 7.54 -17.49
CA ASP A 425 6.26 7.94 -18.54
C ASP A 425 4.97 8.54 -17.95
N PRO A 426 4.63 9.82 -18.24
CA PRO A 426 3.49 10.49 -17.62
C PRO A 426 2.14 9.94 -18.11
N GLY A 427 2.13 9.12 -19.16
CA GLY A 427 0.92 8.60 -19.76
C GLY A 427 -0.02 9.72 -20.23
N ASN A 428 -1.29 9.39 -20.42
CA ASN A 428 -2.36 10.33 -20.65
C ASN A 428 -2.64 11.04 -19.33
N LEU A 429 -2.49 12.37 -19.35
CA LEU A 429 -2.75 13.25 -18.20
C LEU A 429 -4.17 13.09 -17.60
N ASN A 430 -5.11 12.50 -18.34
CA ASN A 430 -6.48 12.24 -17.90
C ASN A 430 -6.75 10.80 -17.45
N ASP A 431 -5.79 9.88 -17.59
CA ASP A 431 -5.91 8.49 -17.14
C ASP A 431 -4.75 8.11 -16.22
N PRO A 432 -4.90 8.23 -14.89
CA PRO A 432 -3.83 7.91 -13.93
C PRO A 432 -3.37 6.44 -13.95
N ASN A 433 -4.03 5.57 -14.71
CA ASN A 433 -3.72 4.15 -14.82
C ASN A 433 -2.99 3.76 -16.10
N ASP A 434 -2.82 4.66 -17.08
CA ASP A 434 -2.24 4.29 -18.37
C ASP A 434 -0.71 4.30 -18.39
N ALA A 435 -0.11 4.91 -17.36
CA ALA A 435 1.30 5.21 -17.26
C ALA A 435 2.08 4.27 -16.32
N ILE A 436 3.36 4.57 -16.12
CA ILE A 436 4.19 3.91 -15.11
C ILE A 436 3.90 4.48 -13.72
N ALA A 437 3.64 3.61 -12.73
CA ALA A 437 3.64 3.99 -11.32
C ALA A 437 4.92 3.47 -10.65
N ALA A 438 5.76 4.37 -10.15
CA ALA A 438 7.06 4.03 -9.58
C ALA A 438 7.12 4.17 -8.05
N MET A 439 7.75 3.23 -7.38
CA MET A 439 8.07 3.34 -5.96
C MET A 439 9.57 3.19 -5.80
N LEU A 440 10.22 4.23 -5.28
CA LEU A 440 11.65 4.21 -4.98
C LEU A 440 11.83 4.21 -3.46
N TYR A 441 12.48 3.18 -2.93
CA TYR A 441 12.69 3.01 -1.50
C TYR A 441 14.16 2.83 -1.16
N THR A 442 14.61 3.50 -0.10
CA THR A 442 15.90 3.23 0.54
C THR A 442 15.92 3.66 2.01
N PRO A 443 16.54 2.89 2.93
CA PRO A 443 16.83 3.41 4.28
C PRO A 443 17.98 4.43 4.29
N GLY A 444 18.72 4.59 3.19
CA GLY A 444 19.83 5.51 3.06
C GLY A 444 19.44 6.86 2.45
N LYS A 445 20.34 7.45 1.66
CA LYS A 445 20.16 8.78 1.05
C LYS A 445 19.74 8.67 -0.41
N MET A 446 18.72 9.44 -0.78
CA MET A 446 18.21 9.57 -2.13
C MET A 446 18.43 10.98 -2.68
N ALA A 447 18.86 11.10 -3.94
CA ALA A 447 19.04 12.41 -4.57
C ALA A 447 18.61 12.42 -6.04
N PHE A 448 17.79 13.41 -6.40
CA PHE A 448 17.39 13.71 -7.78
C PHE A 448 17.83 15.10 -8.15
N LYS A 449 18.62 15.26 -9.22
CA LYS A 449 19.19 16.55 -9.63
C LYS A 449 18.92 16.84 -11.11
N GLN A 450 18.56 18.09 -11.42
CA GLN A 450 18.45 18.58 -12.82
C GLN A 450 17.44 17.79 -13.65
N GLN A 451 16.30 17.47 -13.06
CA GLN A 451 15.17 16.84 -13.72
C GLN A 451 14.33 17.90 -14.42
N THR A 452 13.68 17.55 -15.53
CA THR A 452 12.82 18.50 -16.27
C THR A 452 11.36 18.11 -16.25
N ASN A 453 11.03 16.91 -15.76
CA ASN A 453 9.70 16.32 -15.85
C ASN A 453 9.28 15.66 -14.53
N ALA A 454 7.98 15.35 -14.43
CA ALA A 454 7.38 14.72 -13.28
C ALA A 454 7.48 13.18 -13.34
N ALA A 455 7.42 12.56 -12.17
CA ALA A 455 7.24 11.13 -11.98
C ALA A 455 5.86 10.84 -11.36
N ASP A 456 5.25 9.73 -11.72
CA ASP A 456 4.05 9.22 -11.06
C ASP A 456 4.44 8.07 -10.12
N GLY A 457 4.12 8.17 -8.83
CA GLY A 457 4.66 7.27 -7.81
C GLY A 457 4.89 7.88 -6.42
N ALA A 458 5.80 7.27 -5.66
CA ALA A 458 6.30 7.83 -4.40
C ALA A 458 7.79 7.55 -4.15
N LEU A 459 8.37 8.41 -3.32
CA LEU A 459 9.76 8.32 -2.86
C LEU A 459 9.81 8.15 -1.34
N TYR A 460 10.49 7.10 -0.88
CA TYR A 460 10.73 6.82 0.53
C TYR A 460 12.22 6.68 0.77
N ALA A 461 12.80 7.58 1.55
CA ALA A 461 14.23 7.59 1.82
C ALA A 461 14.53 7.80 3.32
N GLY A 462 15.70 7.39 3.79
CA GLY A 462 16.21 7.85 5.08
C GLY A 462 16.51 9.36 5.07
N SER A 463 17.04 9.87 3.96
CA SER A 463 17.22 11.31 3.70
C SER A 463 17.07 11.63 2.21
N MET A 464 16.59 12.84 1.88
CA MET A 464 16.27 13.18 0.49
C MET A 464 16.67 14.60 0.07
N ASP A 465 17.36 14.68 -1.08
CA ASP A 465 17.69 15.93 -1.77
C ASP A 465 17.02 15.96 -3.16
N ILE A 466 15.96 16.77 -3.32
CA ILE A 466 15.26 16.95 -4.61
C ILE A 466 15.60 18.31 -5.19
N ALA A 467 16.41 18.33 -6.24
CA ALA A 467 16.89 19.55 -6.89
C ALA A 467 16.50 19.66 -8.37
N ASN A 468 16.06 20.88 -8.74
CA ASN A 468 15.80 21.32 -10.11
C ASN A 468 14.89 20.38 -10.91
N GLY A 469 13.57 20.57 -10.82
CA GLY A 469 12.55 20.11 -11.78
C GLY A 469 12.06 18.66 -11.69
N PHE A 470 12.22 18.00 -10.54
CA PHE A 470 11.57 16.70 -10.29
C PHE A 470 10.21 16.92 -9.61
N GLY A 471 9.15 16.88 -10.43
CA GLY A 471 7.79 16.80 -9.91
C GLY A 471 7.45 15.36 -9.51
N ILE A 472 6.55 15.19 -8.54
CA ILE A 472 6.01 13.86 -8.24
C ILE A 472 4.50 13.91 -8.06
N ASN A 473 3.81 12.94 -8.63
CA ASN A 473 2.40 12.70 -8.39
C ASN A 473 2.19 11.35 -7.73
N TYR A 474 1.60 11.34 -6.54
CA TYR A 474 1.23 10.12 -5.87
C TYR A 474 0.25 9.29 -6.72
N ASN A 475 0.60 8.03 -6.95
CA ASN A 475 -0.24 7.04 -7.61
C ASN A 475 -0.62 5.95 -6.60
N ASP A 476 -1.89 5.65 -6.43
CA ASP A 476 -2.36 4.71 -5.41
C ASP A 476 -2.02 3.24 -5.73
N ARG A 477 -1.66 2.92 -6.98
CA ARG A 477 -1.15 1.59 -7.38
C ARG A 477 0.07 1.15 -6.58
N ILE A 478 0.86 2.10 -6.06
CA ILE A 478 2.03 1.79 -5.22
C ILE A 478 1.72 1.74 -3.71
N SER A 479 0.47 1.89 -3.31
CA SER A 479 0.09 1.85 -1.88
C SER A 479 0.36 0.48 -1.26
N THR A 480 0.20 -0.59 -2.04
CA THR A 480 0.37 -1.99 -1.63
C THR A 480 1.51 -2.65 -2.39
N ILE A 481 2.70 -2.70 -1.78
CA ILE A 481 3.89 -3.33 -2.38
C ILE A 481 4.36 -4.51 -1.54
N VAL A 482 4.75 -5.58 -2.22
CA VAL A 482 5.34 -6.77 -1.62
C VAL A 482 6.63 -6.45 -0.86
N GLY A 483 6.80 -7.06 0.31
CA GLY A 483 7.97 -6.87 1.18
C GLY A 483 7.83 -5.72 2.19
N PHE A 484 6.70 -5.01 2.13
CA PHE A 484 6.31 -3.96 3.08
C PHE A 484 5.05 -4.35 3.84
N GLY A 485 5.04 -4.11 5.14
CA GLY A 485 3.97 -4.56 6.03
C GLY A 485 4.08 -6.07 6.32
N GLY A 486 4.14 -6.45 7.59
CA GLY A 486 4.42 -7.83 8.01
C GLY A 486 3.32 -8.86 7.72
N SER A 487 2.20 -8.46 7.08
CA SER A 487 1.04 -9.34 6.88
C SER A 487 0.24 -8.98 5.63
N LEU A 488 -0.43 -9.99 5.07
CA LEU A 488 -1.47 -9.78 4.07
C LEU A 488 -2.80 -9.46 4.77
N GLN A 489 -3.61 -8.59 4.18
CA GLN A 489 -4.97 -8.30 4.61
C GLN A 489 -5.97 -8.95 3.66
N GLN A 490 -6.98 -9.60 4.21
CA GLN A 490 -8.12 -10.06 3.43
C GLN A 490 -8.94 -8.86 2.95
N VAL A 491 -9.03 -8.68 1.63
CA VAL A 491 -9.76 -7.58 1.00
C VAL A 491 -11.08 -8.03 0.39
N LEU A 492 -11.25 -9.34 0.18
CA LEU A 492 -12.48 -9.92 -0.34
C LEU A 492 -12.72 -11.28 0.30
N TRP A 493 -13.98 -11.52 0.65
CA TRP A 493 -14.54 -12.84 0.89
C TRP A 493 -15.84 -12.92 0.12
N GLN A 494 -16.02 -13.97 -0.66
CA GLN A 494 -17.28 -14.21 -1.34
C GLN A 494 -17.50 -15.70 -1.55
N GLU A 495 -18.77 -16.08 -1.47
CA GLU A 495 -19.25 -17.34 -1.99
C GLU A 495 -19.53 -17.21 -3.48
N ILE A 496 -19.07 -18.19 -4.27
CA ILE A 496 -19.19 -18.19 -5.73
C ILE A 496 -20.28 -19.15 -6.19
N SER A 497 -20.41 -20.32 -5.56
CA SER A 497 -21.42 -21.33 -5.93
C SER A 497 -21.89 -22.21 -4.78
#